data_AF-A0A7C2TR95-F1
#
_entry.id   AF-A0A7C2TR95-F1
#
_cell.length_a   1.000
_cell.length_b   1.000
_cell.length_c   1.000
_cell.angle_alpha   90.00
_cell.angle_beta   90.00
_cell.angle_gamma   90.00
#
_symmetry.space_group_name_H-M   'P 1'
#
loop_
_entity.id
_entity.type
_entity.pdbx_description
1 polymer ?
#
loop_
_entity_poly.entity_id
_entity_poly.type
_entity_poly.pdbx_seq_one_letter_code
_entity_poly.pdbx_strand_id
1 'polypeptide(L)'
;MNPVYLDPVSDQLLRIIVALAAEVYTLRDRQRILEEVLSERGIVRREDIERYAPDDPRAWREDRDAFVARLFDALTLEDEDARPCSQ
;
A
#
# COMPACT_ATOMS: atom_id res chain seq x y z
N MET A 1 1.42 -7.53 35.98
CA MET A 1 0.81 -7.74 34.65
C MET A 1 1.86 -8.38 33.78
N ASN A 2 1.68 -9.64 33.38
CA ASN A 2 2.66 -10.35 32.56
C ASN A 2 2.50 -9.88 31.10
N PRO A 3 3.55 -9.38 30.43
CA PRO A 3 3.44 -9.00 29.03
C PRO A 3 3.03 -10.21 28.18
N VAL A 4 1.99 -10.03 27.37
CA VAL A 4 1.59 -11.01 26.36
C VAL A 4 2.43 -10.72 25.11
N TYR A 5 3.42 -11.58 24.87
CA TYR A 5 4.17 -11.61 23.61
C TYR A 5 3.45 -12.55 22.65
N LEU A 6 3.34 -12.18 21.37
CA LEU A 6 2.85 -13.11 20.37
C LEU A 6 3.95 -14.13 20.04
N ASP A 7 3.63 -15.16 19.28
CA ASP A 7 4.69 -16.01 18.72
C ASP A 7 5.60 -15.16 17.80
N PRO A 8 6.86 -15.59 17.57
CA PRO A 8 7.83 -14.79 16.83
C PRO A 8 7.38 -14.36 15.42
N VAL A 9 6.56 -15.16 14.75
CA VAL A 9 6.03 -14.84 13.41
C VAL A 9 4.99 -13.74 13.52
N SER A 10 4.07 -13.86 14.46
CA SER A 10 3.06 -12.84 14.74
C SER A 10 3.65 -11.51 15.19
N ASP A 11 4.69 -11.51 16.03
CA ASP A 11 5.42 -10.29 16.43
C ASP A 11 6.10 -9.62 15.24
N GLN A 12 6.71 -10.40 14.33
CA GLN A 12 7.31 -9.89 13.09
C GLN A 12 6.24 -9.30 12.15
N LEU A 13 5.11 -9.97 11.99
CA LEU A 13 3.99 -9.48 11.18
C LEU A 13 3.43 -8.16 11.76
N LEU A 14 3.28 -8.08 13.08
CA LEU A 14 2.84 -6.85 13.74
C LEU A 14 3.80 -5.68 13.46
N ARG A 15 5.11 -5.91 13.53
CA ARG A 15 6.12 -4.88 13.20
C ARG A 15 5.97 -4.40 11.75
N ILE A 16 5.75 -5.32 10.81
CA ILE A 16 5.53 -4.98 9.39
C ILE A 16 4.25 -4.14 9.25
N ILE A 17 3.15 -4.55 9.87
CA ILE A 17 1.86 -3.83 9.80
C ILE A 17 2.01 -2.42 10.38
N VAL A 18 2.69 -2.26 11.52
CA VAL A 18 2.92 -0.94 12.13
C VAL A 18 3.75 -0.04 11.22
N ALA A 19 4.82 -0.57 10.60
CA ALA A 19 5.61 0.17 9.62
C ALA A 19 4.78 0.58 8.40
N LEU A 20 3.99 -0.34 7.85
CA LEU A 20 3.08 -0.06 6.73
C LEU A 20 2.03 0.99 7.09
N ALA A 21 1.48 0.96 8.31
CA ALA A 21 0.52 1.96 8.77
C ALA A 21 1.12 3.38 8.79
N ALA A 22 2.39 3.52 9.18
CA ALA A 22 3.09 4.79 9.15
C ALA A 22 3.29 5.32 7.72
N GLU A 23 3.65 4.43 6.78
CA GLU A 23 3.79 4.79 5.36
C GLU A 23 2.43 5.15 4.73
N VAL A 24 1.36 4.42 5.05
CA VAL A 24 -0.01 4.74 4.60
C VAL A 24 -0.46 6.10 5.12
N TYR A 25 -0.16 6.44 6.38
CA TYR A 25 -0.46 7.76 6.91
C TYR A 25 0.31 8.85 6.16
N THR A 26 1.60 8.64 5.90
CA THR A 26 2.43 9.59 5.13
C THR A 26 1.86 9.82 3.74
N LEU A 27 1.41 8.77 3.05
CA LEU A 27 0.79 8.90 1.73
C LEU A 27 -0.54 9.70 1.81
N ARG A 28 -1.38 9.41 2.80
CA ARG A 28 -2.63 10.12 3.05
C ARG A 28 -2.41 11.60 3.38
N ASP A 29 -1.41 11.91 4.18
CA ASP A 29 -1.05 13.28 4.54
C ASP A 29 -0.57 14.06 3.31
N ARG A 30 0.28 13.46 2.48
CA ARG A 30 0.71 14.05 1.21
C ARG A 30 -0.45 14.28 0.24
N GLN A 31 -1.40 13.34 0.14
CA GLN A 31 -2.61 13.51 -0.67
C GLN A 31 -3.43 14.71 -0.16
N ARG A 32 -3.67 14.79 1.16
CA ARG A 32 -4.38 15.93 1.76
C ARG A 32 -3.69 17.26 1.47
N ILE A 33 -2.37 17.33 1.61
CA ILE A 33 -1.60 18.54 1.30
C ILE A 33 -1.73 18.90 -0.18
N LEU A 34 -1.66 17.91 -1.08
CA LEU A 34 -1.84 18.13 -2.51
C LEU A 34 -3.23 18.70 -2.83
N GLU A 35 -4.30 18.14 -2.24
CA GLU A 35 -5.66 18.66 -2.40
C GLU A 35 -5.78 20.10 -1.94
N GLU A 36 -5.21 20.44 -0.77
CA GLU A 36 -5.25 21.80 -0.23
C GLU A 36 -4.49 22.78 -1.13
N VAL A 37 -3.26 22.43 -1.54
CA VAL A 37 -2.44 23.29 -2.42
C VAL A 37 -3.11 23.53 -3.78
N LEU A 38 -3.80 22.53 -4.34
CA LEU A 38 -4.54 22.68 -5.59
C LEU A 38 -5.82 23.50 -5.43
N SER A 39 -6.50 23.35 -4.29
CA SER A 39 -7.69 24.11 -3.94
C SER A 39 -7.39 25.59 -3.70
N GLU A 40 -6.34 25.90 -2.93
CA GLU A 40 -5.87 27.27 -2.69
C GLU A 40 -5.50 28.00 -3.99
N ARG A 41 -5.02 27.26 -4.99
CA ARG A 41 -4.70 27.78 -6.34
C ARG A 41 -5.90 27.85 -7.27
N GLY A 42 -7.08 27.40 -6.84
CA GLY A 42 -8.31 27.37 -7.62
C GLY A 42 -8.30 26.37 -8.79
N ILE A 43 -7.43 25.34 -8.75
CA ILE A 43 -7.28 24.36 -9.82
C ILE A 43 -8.30 23.22 -9.66
N VAL A 44 -8.49 22.74 -8.43
CA VAL A 44 -9.35 21.59 -8.12
C VAL A 44 -10.20 21.95 -6.91
N ARG A 45 -11.51 21.68 -6.97
CA ARG A 45 -12.37 21.72 -5.78
C ARG A 45 -12.42 20.35 -5.15
N ARG A 46 -12.57 20.30 -3.84
CA ARG A 46 -12.73 19.03 -3.12
C ARG A 46 -13.91 18.20 -3.64
N GLU A 47 -14.99 18.87 -4.07
CA GLU A 47 -16.15 18.20 -4.69
C GLU A 47 -15.81 17.50 -6.01
N ASP A 48 -14.83 18.02 -6.77
CA ASP A 48 -14.44 17.45 -8.07
C ASP A 48 -13.76 16.10 -7.88
N ILE A 49 -12.99 15.94 -6.80
CA ILE A 49 -12.32 14.69 -6.44
C ILE A 49 -13.34 13.64 -6.01
N GLU A 50 -14.28 14.00 -5.13
CA GLU A 50 -15.31 13.06 -4.64
C GLU A 50 -16.27 12.59 -5.73
N ARG A 51 -16.48 13.41 -6.76
CA ARG A 51 -17.37 13.11 -7.90
C ARG A 51 -16.63 12.61 -9.13
N TYR A 52 -15.30 12.52 -9.08
CA TYR A 52 -14.50 12.14 -10.22
C TYR A 52 -14.91 10.75 -10.71
N ALA A 53 -15.34 10.68 -11.97
CA ALA A 53 -15.59 9.44 -12.68
C ALA A 53 -14.66 9.43 -13.90
N PRO A 54 -13.78 8.44 -14.02
CA PRO A 54 -12.89 8.36 -15.17
C PRO A 54 -13.69 8.04 -16.44
N ASP A 55 -13.32 8.71 -17.55
CA ASP A 55 -13.93 8.50 -18.86
C ASP A 55 -13.74 7.06 -19.36
N ASP A 56 -12.59 6.46 -19.04
CA ASP A 56 -12.32 5.04 -19.28
C ASP A 56 -12.03 4.29 -17.97
N PRO A 57 -13.03 3.70 -17.32
CA PRO A 57 -12.83 2.91 -16.11
C PRO A 57 -12.10 1.57 -16.38
N ARG A 58 -11.84 1.20 -17.64
CA ARG A 58 -11.07 -0.01 -17.96
C ARG A 58 -9.60 0.16 -17.62
N ALA A 59 -8.96 1.25 -18.05
CA ALA A 59 -7.55 1.51 -17.76
C ALA A 59 -7.24 1.50 -16.26
N TRP A 60 -8.13 2.06 -15.43
CA TRP A 60 -8.00 2.05 -13.97
C TRP A 60 -8.11 0.66 -13.35
N ARG A 61 -8.96 -0.20 -13.90
CA ARG A 61 -9.07 -1.59 -13.46
C ARG A 61 -7.82 -2.38 -13.86
N GLU A 62 -7.33 -2.20 -15.08
CA GLU A 62 -6.12 -2.86 -15.56
C GLU A 62 -4.89 -2.46 -14.71
N ASP A 63 -4.74 -1.18 -14.38
CA ASP A 63 -3.65 -0.71 -13.51
C ASP A 63 -3.76 -1.30 -12.09
N ARG A 64 -4.96 -1.29 -11.50
CA ARG A 64 -5.22 -1.93 -10.20
C ARG A 64 -4.88 -3.42 -10.24
N ASP A 65 -5.34 -4.14 -11.25
CA ASP A 65 -5.13 -5.58 -11.37
C ASP A 65 -3.64 -5.90 -11.54
N ALA A 66 -2.91 -5.09 -12.32
CA ALA A 66 -1.46 -5.21 -12.45
C ALA A 66 -0.72 -4.92 -11.13
N PHE A 67 -1.19 -3.94 -10.34
CA PHE A 67 -0.66 -3.67 -9.00
C PHE A 67 -0.89 -4.85 -8.05
N VAL A 68 -2.11 -5.41 -8.04
CA VAL A 68 -2.46 -6.57 -7.22
C VAL A 68 -1.63 -7.79 -7.61
N ALA A 69 -1.47 -8.07 -8.91
CA ALA A 69 -0.63 -9.16 -9.39
C ALA A 69 0.81 -9.04 -8.87
N ARG A 70 1.45 -7.88 -9.05
CA ARG A 70 2.82 -7.63 -8.55
C ARG A 70 2.94 -7.78 -7.03
N LEU A 71 1.91 -7.38 -6.28
CA LEU A 71 1.89 -7.53 -4.82
C LEU A 71 1.87 -8.99 -4.39
N PHE A 72 1.06 -9.83 -5.07
CA PHE A 72 0.98 -11.25 -4.76
C PHE A 72 2.17 -12.05 -5.31
N ASP A 73 2.75 -11.64 -6.44
CA ASP A 73 3.99 -12.23 -6.94
C ASP A 73 5.12 -12.14 -5.90
N ALA A 74 5.20 -11.03 -5.16
CA ALA A 74 6.18 -10.89 -4.09
C ALA A 74 6.01 -11.90 -2.94
N LEU A 75 4.82 -12.48 -2.78
CA LEU A 75 4.52 -13.51 -1.77
C LEU A 75 4.72 -14.94 -2.30
N THR A 76 4.69 -15.14 -3.62
CA THR A 76 4.92 -16.45 -4.25
C THR A 76 6.38 -16.69 -4.62
N LEU A 77 7.25 -15.70 -4.41
CA LEU A 77 8.70 -15.87 -4.39
C LEU A 77 9.15 -16.65 -3.14
N GLU A 78 8.68 -17.88 -2.99
CA GLU A 78 9.30 -18.88 -2.11
C GLU A 78 10.00 -19.95 -2.96
N ASP A 79 11.30 -20.15 -2.65
CA ASP A 79 12.11 -21.37 -2.86
C ASP A 79 12.77 -21.69 -4.23
N GLU A 80 13.58 -20.80 -4.83
CA GLU A 80 14.66 -21.24 -5.75
C GLU A 80 16.07 -21.28 -5.12
N ASP A 81 16.27 -20.64 -3.96
CA ASP A 81 17.57 -20.58 -3.29
C ASP A 81 17.78 -21.63 -2.17
N ALA A 82 16.82 -22.52 -1.95
CA ALA A 82 17.06 -23.77 -1.23
C ALA A 82 17.78 -24.80 -2.13
N ARG A 83 18.86 -24.41 -2.82
CA ARG A 83 19.79 -25.40 -3.37
C ARG A 83 20.47 -26.08 -2.18
N PRO A 84 20.35 -27.40 -1.98
CA PRO A 84 21.14 -28.06 -0.96
C PRO A 84 22.60 -27.78 -1.27
N CYS A 85 23.31 -27.17 -0.33
CA CYS A 85 24.74 -27.01 -0.41
C CYS A 85 25.34 -28.43 -0.51
N SER A 86 25.66 -28.86 -1.73
CA SER A 86 26.30 -30.13 -2.00
C SER A 86 27.81 -29.93 -1.93
N GLN A 87 28.37 -30.09 -0.73
CA GLN A 87 29.63 -30.80 -0.41
C GLN A 87 30.06 -30.54 1.03
#